data_AF-A0A839VJF2-F1
#
_entry.id   AF-A0A839VJF2-F1
#
_cell.length_a   1.000
_cell.length_b   1.000
_cell.length_c   1.000
_cell.angle_alpha   90.00
_cell.angle_beta   90.00
_cell.angle_gamma   90.00
#
_symmetry.space_group_name_H-M   'P 1'
#
loop_
_entity.id
_entity.type
_entity.pdbx_description
1 polymer ?
#
loop_
_entity_poly.entity_id
_entity_poly.type
_entity_poly.pdbx_seq_one_letter_code
_entity_poly.pdbx_strand_id
1 'polypeptide(L)'
;MIDNDSSSARHSTNNRPNPNTPTHQDFHWIEGEQQGSSYGNFVETTLDVSAGIHACLQIIYSSELERAANDDADDGQTAAPAVGIVYSDQLKRLAIASAGLLRDEARRQVAFFNEMDLSTEEADAEEAATQPV
;
A
#
# COMPACT_ATOMS: atom_id res chain seq x y z
N MET A 1 -70.28 -6.03 8.98
CA MET A 1 -69.74 -6.14 10.34
C MET A 1 -68.40 -6.85 10.17
N ILE A 2 -67.36 -6.03 10.13
CA ILE A 2 -65.96 -6.39 9.92
C ILE A 2 -65.44 -6.89 11.28
N ASP A 3 -64.57 -7.90 11.28
CA ASP A 3 -63.32 -7.95 12.06
C ASP A 3 -62.67 -9.32 11.82
N ASN A 4 -61.77 -9.34 10.83
CA ASN A 4 -60.89 -10.46 10.53
C ASN A 4 -59.54 -10.14 11.19
N ASP A 5 -59.28 -10.75 12.34
CA ASP A 5 -58.09 -10.53 13.16
C ASP A 5 -56.87 -11.22 12.55
N SER A 6 -56.26 -10.57 11.55
CA SER A 6 -54.99 -11.02 10.96
C SER A 6 -53.83 -10.47 11.78
N SER A 7 -53.50 -11.22 12.84
CA SER A 7 -52.29 -11.05 13.63
C SER A 7 -51.05 -11.25 12.73
N SER A 8 -50.54 -10.12 12.22
CA SER A 8 -49.32 -10.04 11.44
C SER A 8 -48.14 -10.32 12.37
N ALA A 9 -47.71 -11.58 12.39
CA ALA A 9 -46.49 -12.02 13.05
C ALA A 9 -45.31 -11.26 12.45
N ARG A 10 -44.82 -10.28 13.21
CA ARG A 10 -43.60 -9.53 12.94
C ARG A 10 -42.45 -10.54 12.80
N HIS A 11 -42.02 -10.77 11.57
CA HIS A 11 -40.83 -11.53 11.25
C HIS A 11 -39.62 -10.68 11.66
N SER A 12 -39.31 -10.68 12.96
CA SER A 12 -38.10 -10.08 13.50
C SER A 12 -36.94 -10.97 13.07
N THR A 13 -36.29 -10.62 11.96
CA THR A 13 -35.04 -11.24 11.55
C THR A 13 -33.98 -10.89 12.58
N ASN A 14 -33.81 -11.78 13.55
CA ASN A 14 -32.74 -11.76 14.54
C ASN A 14 -31.39 -11.77 13.80
N ASN A 15 -30.87 -10.59 13.50
CA ASN A 15 -29.52 -10.41 12.99
C ASN A 15 -28.55 -10.55 14.16
N ARG A 16 -28.36 -11.79 14.65
CA ARG A 16 -27.32 -12.07 15.64
C ARG A 16 -25.97 -12.07 14.92
N PRO A 17 -25.03 -11.18 15.29
CA PRO A 17 -23.71 -11.20 14.69
C PRO A 17 -23.06 -12.56 14.92
N ASN A 18 -22.50 -13.12 13.84
CA ASN A 18 -21.87 -14.43 13.83
C ASN A 18 -20.63 -14.36 14.73
N PRO A 19 -20.49 -15.19 15.78
CA PRO A 19 -19.43 -15.04 16.79
C PRO A 19 -17.99 -15.27 16.30
N ASN A 20 -17.82 -15.55 14.99
CA ASN A 20 -16.53 -15.85 14.36
C ASN A 20 -16.13 -14.85 13.27
N THR A 21 -16.75 -13.67 13.19
CA THR A 21 -16.25 -12.63 12.27
C THR A 21 -14.90 -12.14 12.79
N PRO A 22 -13.81 -12.24 12.01
CA PRO A 22 -12.52 -11.67 12.40
C PRO A 22 -12.71 -10.20 12.75
N THR A 23 -12.31 -9.81 13.97
CA THR A 23 -12.34 -8.41 14.40
C THR A 23 -11.19 -7.60 13.83
N HIS A 24 -10.22 -8.27 13.20
CA HIS A 24 -9.11 -7.63 12.50
C HIS A 24 -9.61 -7.10 11.16
N GLN A 25 -9.55 -5.78 10.98
CA GLN A 25 -9.55 -5.17 9.66
C GLN A 25 -8.12 -5.03 9.19
N ASP A 26 -7.90 -5.27 7.90
CA ASP A 26 -6.60 -5.00 7.29
C ASP A 26 -6.26 -3.51 7.45
N PHE A 27 -4.98 -3.24 7.67
CA PHE A 27 -4.52 -1.88 7.85
C PHE A 27 -4.50 -1.17 6.48
N HIS A 28 -5.10 0.02 6.43
CA HIS A 28 -5.16 0.88 5.25
C HIS A 28 -4.74 2.30 5.61
N TRP A 29 -4.02 2.96 4.70
CA TRP A 29 -3.63 4.36 4.84
C TRP A 29 -4.69 5.31 4.28
N ILE A 30 -5.47 4.86 3.29
CA ILE A 30 -6.48 5.64 2.60
C ILE A 30 -7.86 5.24 3.09
N GLU A 31 -8.61 6.21 3.61
CA GLU A 31 -10.00 6.04 4.05
C GLU A 31 -10.98 6.51 2.96
N GLY A 32 -12.19 5.93 2.94
CA GLY A 32 -13.30 6.40 2.11
C GLY A 32 -13.39 5.74 0.73
N GLU A 33 -14.00 6.43 -0.24
CA GLU A 33 -14.36 5.85 -1.55
C GLU A 33 -13.17 5.40 -2.40
N GLN A 34 -11.98 5.88 -2.10
CA GLN A 34 -10.75 5.52 -2.78
C GLN A 34 -10.10 4.24 -2.21
N GLN A 35 -10.57 3.78 -1.04
CA GLN A 35 -10.09 2.56 -0.40
C GLN A 35 -10.41 1.35 -1.29
N GLY A 36 -9.40 0.52 -1.56
CA GLY A 36 -9.53 -0.66 -2.41
C GLY A 36 -9.52 -0.38 -3.91
N SER A 37 -9.46 0.89 -4.34
CA SER A 37 -9.22 1.22 -5.75
C SER A 37 -7.81 0.79 -6.18
N SER A 38 -7.61 0.49 -7.47
CA SER A 38 -6.29 0.10 -7.98
C SER A 38 -5.23 1.19 -7.73
N TYR A 39 -5.61 2.45 -7.92
CA TYR A 39 -4.75 3.60 -7.64
C TYR A 39 -4.46 3.74 -6.15
N GLY A 40 -5.48 3.63 -5.29
CA GLY A 40 -5.33 3.65 -3.84
C GLY A 40 -4.35 2.58 -3.36
N ASN A 41 -4.54 1.33 -3.78
CA ASN A 41 -3.67 0.21 -3.43
C ASN A 41 -2.21 0.44 -3.87
N PHE A 42 -2.00 1.01 -5.06
CA PHE A 42 -0.66 1.37 -5.53
C PHE A 42 -0.01 2.42 -4.64
N VAL A 43 -0.75 3.47 -4.25
CA VAL A 43 -0.24 4.52 -3.35
C VAL A 43 0.08 3.95 -1.96
N GLU A 44 -0.80 3.14 -1.39
CA GLU A 44 -0.56 2.47 -0.09
C GLU A 44 0.70 1.61 -0.14
N THR A 45 0.80 0.74 -1.15
CA THR A 45 1.97 -0.13 -1.34
C THR A 45 3.24 0.69 -1.54
N THR A 46 3.18 1.77 -2.31
CA THR A 46 4.29 2.69 -2.55
C THR A 46 4.78 3.30 -1.24
N LEU A 47 3.86 3.71 -0.38
CA LEU A 47 4.18 4.33 0.91
C LEU A 47 4.85 3.32 1.85
N ASP A 48 4.31 2.11 1.95
CA ASP A 48 4.88 1.03 2.78
C ASP A 48 6.28 0.65 2.33
N VAL A 49 6.47 0.43 1.03
CA VAL A 49 7.77 0.07 0.46
C VAL A 49 8.77 1.19 0.66
N SER A 50 8.36 2.45 0.46
CA SER A 50 9.22 3.63 0.67
C SER A 50 9.62 3.78 2.13
N ALA A 51 8.69 3.58 3.07
CA ALA A 51 8.98 3.59 4.50
C ALA A 51 9.97 2.48 4.88
N GLY A 52 9.79 1.27 4.34
CA GLY A 52 10.72 0.15 4.52
C GLY A 52 12.13 0.43 3.99
N ILE A 53 12.24 0.99 2.78
CA ILE A 53 13.52 1.43 2.19
C ILE A 53 14.19 2.47 3.09
N HIS A 54 13.45 3.49 3.51
CA HIS A 54 13.96 4.54 4.38
C HIS A 54 14.49 3.98 5.71
N ALA A 55 13.73 3.09 6.37
CA ALA A 55 14.16 2.44 7.59
C ALA A 55 15.45 1.61 7.39
N CYS A 56 15.56 0.86 6.29
CA CYS A 56 16.78 0.12 5.96
C CYS A 56 17.99 1.07 5.87
N LEU A 57 17.85 2.17 5.13
CA LEU A 57 18.92 3.15 4.94
C LEU A 57 19.31 3.83 6.26
N GLN A 58 18.35 4.14 7.14
CA GLN A 58 18.65 4.69 8.46
C GLN A 58 19.43 3.70 9.34
N ILE A 59 19.04 2.42 9.36
CA ILE A 59 19.74 1.38 10.12
C ILE A 59 21.18 1.21 9.63
N ILE A 60 21.37 1.19 8.31
CA ILE A 60 22.68 1.11 7.67
C ILE A 60 23.53 2.31 8.07
N TYR A 61 23.00 3.52 7.89
CA TYR A 61 23.72 4.77 8.16
C TYR A 61 24.15 4.85 9.62
N SER A 62 23.24 4.60 10.57
CA SER A 62 23.57 4.60 11.99
C SER A 62 24.63 3.56 12.34
N SER A 63 24.57 2.39 11.71
CA SER A 63 25.58 1.33 11.93
C SER A 63 26.95 1.68 11.35
N GLU A 64 27.00 2.39 10.22
CA GLU A 64 28.24 2.89 9.63
C GLU A 64 28.84 4.02 10.48
N LEU A 65 28.00 4.93 11.00
CA LEU A 65 28.42 5.99 11.90
C LEU A 65 29.03 5.42 13.19
N GLU A 66 28.41 4.40 13.78
CA GLU A 66 28.92 3.74 14.98
C GLU A 66 30.28 3.06 14.74
N ARG A 67 30.45 2.41 13.58
CA ARG A 67 31.74 1.80 13.22
C ARG A 67 32.84 2.85 13.08
N ALA A 68 32.54 3.96 12.41
CA ALA A 68 33.49 5.05 12.27
C ALA A 68 33.85 5.67 13.64
N ALA A 69 32.87 5.82 14.54
CA ALA A 69 33.13 6.31 15.89
C ALA A 69 34.00 5.33 16.71
N ASN A 70 33.80 4.02 16.54
CA ASN A 70 34.61 3.00 17.21
C ASN A 70 36.06 2.96 16.72
N ASP A 71 36.33 3.32 15.47
CA ASP A 71 37.68 3.33 14.92
C ASP A 71 38.57 4.37 15.62
N ASP A 72 37.97 5.44 16.16
CA ASP A 72 38.63 6.51 16.91
C ASP A 72 38.50 6.35 18.44
N ALA A 73 37.81 5.32 18.92
CA ALA A 73 37.49 5.15 20.35
C ALA A 73 38.62 4.47 21.14
N ASP A 74 38.81 4.89 22.39
CA ASP A 74 39.71 4.23 23.32
C ASP A 74 39.18 2.82 23.71
N ASP A 75 40.09 1.95 24.17
CA ASP A 75 39.76 0.61 24.63
C ASP A 75 38.64 0.64 25.70
N GLY A 76 37.54 -0.04 25.40
CA GLY A 76 36.37 -0.12 26.28
C GLY A 76 35.33 0.99 26.09
N GLN A 77 35.54 1.94 25.17
CA GLN A 77 34.55 2.96 24.79
C GLN A 77 33.76 2.64 23.52
N THR A 78 34.03 1.50 22.87
CA THR A 78 33.33 1.08 21.66
C THR A 78 31.89 0.63 21.95
N ALA A 79 30.95 0.94 21.07
CA ALA A 79 29.59 0.41 21.10
C ALA A 79 29.30 -0.52 19.91
N ALA A 80 28.46 -1.52 20.11
CA ALA A 80 28.10 -2.43 19.02
C ALA A 80 27.17 -1.74 18.01
N PRO A 81 27.48 -1.75 16.70
CA PRO A 81 26.57 -1.21 15.69
C PRO A 81 25.27 -2.02 15.64
N ALA A 82 24.17 -1.35 15.28
CA ALA A 82 22.84 -1.97 15.24
C ALA A 82 22.77 -3.21 14.33
N VAL A 83 23.52 -3.21 13.22
CA VAL A 83 23.71 -4.39 12.37
C VAL A 83 25.19 -4.60 12.04
N GLY A 84 25.57 -5.84 11.75
CA GLY A 84 26.91 -6.19 11.24
C GLY A 84 27.09 -5.79 9.77
N ILE A 85 28.33 -5.86 9.27
CA ILE A 85 28.69 -5.48 7.88
C ILE A 85 27.90 -6.31 6.86
N VAL A 86 27.83 -7.64 7.06
CA VAL A 86 27.12 -8.56 6.16
C VAL A 86 25.63 -8.22 6.08
N TYR A 87 24.99 -7.98 7.23
CA TYR A 87 23.57 -7.61 7.26
C TYR A 87 23.32 -6.21 6.68
N SER A 88 24.26 -5.28 6.85
CA SER A 88 24.17 -3.95 6.22
C SER A 88 24.15 -4.07 4.70
N ASP A 89 25.01 -4.92 4.12
CA ASP A 89 25.03 -5.17 2.67
C ASP A 89 23.73 -5.84 2.19
N GLN A 90 23.20 -6.80 2.95
CA GLN A 90 21.91 -7.42 2.64
C GLN A 90 20.75 -6.40 2.67
N LEU A 91 20.71 -5.52 3.67
CA LEU A 91 19.72 -4.44 3.74
C LEU A 91 19.86 -3.46 2.57
N LYS A 92 21.08 -3.12 2.15
CA LYS A 92 21.33 -2.28 0.97
C LYS A 92 20.76 -2.94 -0.29
N ARG A 93 21.05 -4.22 -0.51
CA ARG A 93 20.54 -4.97 -1.66
C ARG A 93 19.02 -5.07 -1.65
N LEU A 94 18.41 -5.30 -0.49
CA LEU A 94 16.97 -5.31 -0.32
C LEU A 94 16.37 -3.96 -0.70
N ALA A 95 16.90 -2.86 -0.16
CA ALA A 95 16.43 -1.51 -0.47
C ALA A 95 16.52 -1.19 -1.97
N ILE A 96 17.62 -1.56 -2.63
CA ILE A 96 17.81 -1.40 -4.08
C ILE A 96 16.78 -2.22 -4.87
N ALA A 97 16.59 -3.49 -4.50
CA ALA A 97 15.64 -4.37 -5.16
C ALA A 97 14.20 -3.85 -5.00
N SER A 98 13.80 -3.45 -3.80
CA SER A 98 12.50 -2.87 -3.51
C SER A 98 12.25 -1.58 -4.29
N ALA A 99 13.24 -0.68 -4.35
CA ALA A 99 13.15 0.54 -5.16
C ALA A 99 13.01 0.23 -6.66
N GLY A 100 13.70 -0.80 -7.14
CA GLY A 100 13.58 -1.29 -8.52
C GLY A 100 12.18 -1.80 -8.84
N LEU A 101 11.63 -2.65 -7.97
CA LEU A 101 10.25 -3.17 -8.12
C LEU A 101 9.23 -2.04 -8.12
N LEU A 102 9.38 -1.06 -7.22
CA LEU A 102 8.50 0.10 -7.14
C LEU A 102 8.55 0.94 -8.42
N ARG A 103 9.75 1.19 -8.96
CA ARG A 103 9.93 1.89 -10.23
C ARG A 103 9.26 1.15 -11.38
N ASP A 104 9.43 -0.17 -11.43
CA ASP A 104 8.89 -0.98 -12.53
C ASP A 104 7.36 -1.09 -12.45
N GLU A 105 6.79 -1.11 -11.25
CA GLU A 105 5.34 -0.96 -11.03
C GLU A 105 4.85 0.43 -11.47
N ALA A 106 5.51 1.51 -11.02
CA ALA A 106 5.14 2.88 -11.40
C ALA A 106 5.14 3.07 -12.92
N ARG A 107 6.09 2.47 -13.64
CA ARG A 107 6.12 2.47 -15.11
C ARG A 107 4.92 1.74 -15.72
N ARG A 108 4.51 0.62 -15.15
CA ARG A 108 3.32 -0.11 -15.59
C ARG A 108 2.04 0.70 -15.37
N GLN A 109 1.93 1.39 -14.24
CA GLN A 109 0.82 2.31 -13.97
C GLN A 109 0.78 3.47 -14.96
N VAL A 110 1.93 4.10 -15.27
CA VAL A 110 2.00 5.17 -16.29
C VAL A 110 1.58 4.67 -17.67
N ALA A 111 2.03 3.48 -18.08
CA ALA A 111 1.63 2.90 -19.36
C ALA A 111 0.12 2.67 -19.42
N PHE A 112 -0.46 2.11 -18.34
CA PHE A 112 -1.89 1.88 -18.23
C PHE A 112 -2.72 3.17 -18.36
N PHE A 113 -2.31 4.25 -17.69
CA PHE A 113 -3.01 5.54 -17.81
C PHE A 113 -2.91 6.14 -19.22
N ASN A 114 -1.74 6.06 -19.86
CA ASN A 114 -1.57 6.55 -21.22
C ASN A 114 -2.43 5.75 -22.23
N GLU A 115 -2.60 4.45 -22.01
CA GLU A 115 -3.47 3.59 -22.85
C GLU A 115 -4.96 3.93 -22.66
N MET A 116 -5.38 4.22 -21.42
CA MET A 116 -6.74 4.68 -21.13
C MET A 116 -7.08 6.01 -21.81
N ASP A 117 -6.17 6.99 -21.75
CA ASP A 117 -6.38 8.30 -22.38
C ASP A 117 -6.57 8.16 -23.90
N LEU A 118 -5.74 7.32 -24.55
CA LEU A 118 -5.87 7.03 -25.99
C LEU A 118 -7.21 6.34 -26.33
N SER A 119 -7.67 5.40 -25.51
CA SER A 119 -8.94 4.71 -25.74
C SER A 119 -10.17 5.62 -25.57
N THR A 120 -10.04 6.67 -24.75
CA THR A 120 -11.10 7.65 -24.53
C THR A 120 -11.19 8.62 -25.71
N GLU A 121 -10.03 9.07 -26.23
CA GLU A 121 -9.98 9.95 -27.41
C GLU A 121 -10.52 9.27 -28.68
N GLU A 122 -10.30 7.97 -28.87
CA GLU A 122 -10.84 7.23 -30.01
C GLU A 122 -12.37 7.08 -29.96
N ALA A 123 -12.93 6.85 -28.77
CA ALA A 123 -14.38 6.74 -28.56
C ALA A 123 -15.11 8.07 -28.81
N ASP A 124 -14.54 9.18 -28.33
CA ASP A 124 -15.10 10.53 -28.54
C ASP A 124 -15.01 10.95 -30.02
N ALA A 125 -13.95 10.54 -30.72
CA ALA A 125 -13.79 10.81 -32.15
C ALA A 125 -14.78 10.00 -33.02
N GLU A 126 -15.10 8.75 -32.65
CA GLU A 126 -16.09 7.93 -33.34
C GLU A 126 -17.53 8.41 -33.09
N GLU A 127 -17.84 8.89 -31.87
CA GLU A 127 -19.13 9.50 -31.55
C GLU A 127 -19.35 10.81 -32.33
N ALA A 128 -18.32 11.65 -32.45
CA ALA A 128 -18.37 12.89 -33.23
C ALA A 128 -18.55 12.64 -34.75
N ALA A 129 -18.05 11.51 -35.27
CA ALA A 129 -18.19 11.14 -36.69
C ALA A 129 -19.58 10.58 -37.06
N THR A 130 -20.40 10.21 -36.07
CA THR A 130 -21.68 9.49 -36.30
C THR A 130 -22.92 10.37 -36.10
N GLN A 131 -22.76 11.64 -35.68
CA GLN A 131 -23.89 12.56 -35.54
C GLN A 131 -24.32 13.13 -36.92
N PRO A 132 -25.59 12.93 -37.36
CA PRO A 132 -26.07 13.47 -38.62
C PRO A 132 -26.29 14.99 -38.50
N VAL A 133 -25.86 15.71 -39.55
CA VAL A 133 -26.01 17.17 -39.74
C VAL A 133 -27.48 17.58 -39.84
#